data_AF-K5BCL3-F1
#
_entry.id   AF-K5BCL3-F1
#
_cell.length_a   1.000
_cell.length_b   1.000
_cell.length_c   1.000
_cell.angle_alpha   90.00
_cell.angle_beta   90.00
_cell.angle_gamma   90.00
#
_symmetry.space_group_name_H-M   'P 1'
#
loop_
_entity.id
_entity.type
_entity.pdbx_description
1 polymer ?
#
loop_
_entity_poly.entity_id
_entity_poly.type
_entity_poly.pdbx_seq_one_letter_code
_entity_poly.pdbx_strand_id
1 'polypeptide(L)'
;MCVPAESLTTQLAAFLVKHTSGIITATIDDSIAARLAFPLLSPDFTREAGRFCVAVDGKSSSTGISAHDRAVTIRKMADASSTPADFNRPGHVIPVLTGGIFAITRWCRYDAAAAASKEAGLSGVVASAGLVHGVSTTTPEHVSEFGRLHDVPIAAACDALPE
;
A
#
# COMPACT_ATOMS: atom_id res chain seq x y z
N MET A 1 -6.94 -3.28 -4.74
CA MET A 1 -5.87 -4.16 -5.25
C MET A 1 -4.66 -4.05 -4.36
N CYS A 2 -4.00 -5.17 -4.09
CA CYS A 2 -2.87 -5.26 -3.17
C CYS A 2 -1.76 -6.11 -3.80
N VAL A 3 -0.51 -5.70 -3.67
CA VAL A 3 0.68 -6.43 -4.15
C VAL A 3 1.78 -6.31 -3.10
N PRO A 4 2.36 -7.42 -2.59
CA PRO A 4 3.47 -7.32 -1.65
C PRO A 4 4.67 -6.64 -2.31
N ALA A 5 5.37 -5.79 -1.55
CA ALA A 5 6.41 -4.92 -2.07
C ALA A 5 7.46 -5.70 -2.86
N GLU A 6 7.93 -6.82 -2.33
CA GLU A 6 8.95 -7.69 -2.90
C GLU A 6 8.57 -8.23 -4.28
N SER A 7 7.28 -8.41 -4.55
CA SER A 7 6.75 -8.87 -5.84
C SER A 7 6.32 -7.74 -6.77
N LEU A 8 6.33 -6.49 -6.30
CA LEU A 8 5.83 -5.34 -7.06
C LEU A 8 6.81 -4.99 -8.19
N THR A 9 6.60 -5.56 -9.38
CA THR A 9 7.33 -5.18 -10.60
C THR A 9 6.88 -3.83 -11.14
N THR A 10 7.66 -3.24 -12.05
CA THR A 10 7.25 -2.02 -12.77
C THR A 10 5.95 -2.22 -13.54
N GLN A 11 5.75 -3.40 -14.13
CA GLN A 11 4.55 -3.78 -14.86
C GLN A 11 3.34 -3.88 -13.93
N LEU A 12 3.50 -4.47 -12.74
CA LEU A 12 2.43 -4.52 -11.73
C LEU A 12 2.09 -3.13 -11.19
N ALA A 13 3.09 -2.27 -10.97
CA ALA A 13 2.84 -0.88 -10.61
C ALA A 13 2.09 -0.13 -11.72
N ALA A 14 2.47 -0.31 -12.99
CA ALA A 14 1.77 0.28 -14.12
C ALA A 14 0.33 -0.25 -14.23
N PHE A 15 0.13 -1.54 -13.93
CA PHE A 15 -1.18 -2.16 -13.87
C PHE A 15 -2.06 -1.55 -12.77
N LEU A 16 -1.51 -1.35 -11.56
CA LEU A 16 -2.19 -0.61 -10.49
C LEU A 16 -2.60 0.78 -10.98
N VAL A 17 -1.68 1.56 -11.56
CA VAL A 17 -1.97 2.92 -12.04
C VAL A 17 -3.09 2.94 -13.07
N LYS A 18 -3.04 2.03 -14.05
CA LYS A 18 -3.97 1.99 -15.17
C LYS A 18 -5.40 1.65 -14.76
N HIS A 19 -5.55 0.79 -13.75
CA HIS A 19 -6.83 0.17 -13.41
C HIS A 19 -7.43 0.63 -12.09
N THR A 20 -6.79 1.57 -11.38
CA THR A 20 -7.25 2.05 -10.07
C THR A 20 -7.36 3.57 -10.07
N SER A 21 -7.63 4.19 -8.92
CA SER A 21 -7.56 5.65 -8.77
C SER A 21 -6.17 6.24 -9.07
N GLY A 22 -5.13 5.42 -9.20
CA GLY A 22 -3.75 5.87 -9.39
C GLY A 22 -3.05 6.34 -8.12
N ILE A 23 -3.79 6.47 -7.01
CA ILE A 23 -3.26 6.77 -5.68
C ILE A 23 -2.72 5.47 -5.08
N ILE A 24 -1.40 5.31 -5.15
CA ILE A 24 -0.70 4.14 -4.59
C ILE A 24 -0.29 4.45 -3.16
N THR A 25 -0.78 3.62 -2.25
CA THR A 25 -0.42 3.62 -0.84
C THR A 25 0.54 2.46 -0.55
N ALA A 26 1.43 2.64 0.42
CA ALA A 26 2.33 1.59 0.90
C ALA A 26 1.98 1.27 2.36
N THR A 27 1.34 0.13 2.59
CA THR A 27 1.10 -0.34 3.95
C THR A 27 2.43 -0.73 4.59
N ILE A 28 2.68 -0.22 5.79
CA ILE A 28 3.86 -0.50 6.60
C ILE A 28 3.45 -0.64 8.07
N ASP A 29 4.28 -1.27 8.91
CA ASP A 29 4.06 -1.27 10.35
C ASP A 29 4.86 -0.16 11.06
N ASP A 30 4.57 0.02 12.35
CA ASP A 30 5.21 1.02 13.20
C ASP A 30 6.73 0.87 13.26
N SER A 31 7.26 -0.35 13.13
CA SER A 31 8.71 -0.59 13.15
C SER A 31 9.39 -0.05 11.90
N ILE A 32 8.78 -0.23 10.73
CA ILE A 32 9.28 0.31 9.46
C ILE A 32 9.20 1.83 9.46
N ALA A 33 8.08 2.40 9.94
CA ALA A 33 7.94 3.85 10.03
C ALA A 33 8.97 4.48 10.96
N ALA A 34 9.25 3.85 12.11
CA ALA A 34 10.30 4.29 13.03
C ALA A 34 11.69 4.20 12.38
N ARG A 35 12.03 3.06 11.76
CA ARG A 35 13.33 2.84 11.09
C ARG A 35 13.58 3.85 9.98
N LEU A 36 12.57 4.13 9.16
CA LEU A 36 12.68 5.03 8.01
C LEU A 36 12.38 6.50 8.36
N ALA A 37 12.09 6.80 9.63
CA ALA A 37 11.67 8.11 10.11
C ALA A 37 10.56 8.71 9.22
N PHE A 38 9.46 7.98 9.04
CA PHE A 38 8.29 8.43 8.30
C PHE A 38 7.31 9.12 9.25
N PRO A 39 7.27 10.47 9.26
CA PRO A 39 6.34 11.18 10.14
C PRO A 39 4.90 10.99 9.65
N LEU A 40 3.98 10.99 10.60
CA LEU A 40 2.55 11.05 10.35
C LEU A 40 2.20 12.35 9.60
N LEU A 41 1.26 12.26 8.66
CA LEU A 41 0.82 13.40 7.85
C LEU A 41 0.06 14.46 8.67
N SER A 42 -0.71 14.02 9.66
CA SER A 42 -1.42 14.87 10.62
C SER A 42 -1.16 14.33 12.02
N PRO A 43 -0.92 15.17 13.05
CA PRO A 43 -0.89 14.70 14.44
C PRO A 43 -2.28 14.26 14.92
N ASP A 44 -3.33 14.89 14.39
CA ASP A 44 -4.73 14.65 14.75
C ASP A 44 -5.37 13.75 13.68
N PHE A 45 -5.26 12.44 13.87
CA PHE A 45 -6.08 11.50 13.11
C PHE A 45 -7.46 11.47 13.74
N THR A 46 -8.47 11.98 13.04
CA THR A 46 -9.84 11.59 13.34
C THR A 46 -9.91 10.07 13.20
N ARG A 47 -10.47 9.39 14.20
CA ARG A 47 -10.39 7.93 14.40
C ARG A 47 -10.90 7.08 13.22
N GLU A 48 -11.51 7.71 12.23
CA GLU A 48 -12.06 7.10 11.02
C GLU A 48 -11.12 7.16 9.79
N ALA A 49 -10.08 8.00 9.79
CA ALA A 49 -9.08 8.06 8.71
C ALA A 49 -7.84 7.22 9.07
N GLY A 50 -7.30 6.48 8.09
CA GLY A 50 -6.08 5.68 8.27
C GLY A 50 -4.88 6.52 8.75
N ARG A 51 -3.93 5.88 9.44
CA ARG A 51 -2.69 6.51 9.94
C ARG A 51 -1.69 6.76 8.78
N PHE A 52 -2.00 7.75 7.95
CA PHE A 52 -1.17 8.11 6.79
C PHE A 52 0.09 8.88 7.21
N CYS A 53 1.21 8.56 6.58
CA CYS A 53 2.46 9.32 6.70
C CYS A 53 2.56 10.37 5.61
N VAL A 54 3.50 11.30 5.78
CA VAL A 54 3.93 12.20 4.69
C VAL A 54 4.38 11.36 3.49
N ALA A 55 3.90 11.72 2.29
CA ALA A 55 4.23 11.01 1.07
C ALA A 55 5.74 11.07 0.79
N VAL A 56 6.26 10.01 0.16
CA VAL A 56 7.70 9.83 -0.06
C VAL A 56 8.00 9.35 -1.47
N ASP A 57 9.21 9.66 -1.94
CA ASP A 57 9.83 9.07 -3.14
C ASP A 57 11.20 8.50 -2.77
N GLY A 58 11.65 7.46 -3.47
CA GLY A 58 13.00 6.94 -3.31
C GLY A 58 14.05 7.97 -3.73
N LYS A 59 15.19 8.00 -3.05
CA LYS A 59 16.23 9.02 -3.29
C LYS A 59 16.76 9.02 -4.73
N SER A 60 16.81 7.84 -5.35
CA SER A 60 17.26 7.61 -6.72
C SER A 60 16.17 7.78 -7.79
N SER A 61 14.94 8.15 -7.41
CA SER A 61 13.86 8.38 -8.37
C SER A 61 14.17 9.56 -9.28
N SER A 62 13.58 9.55 -10.48
CA SER A 62 13.62 10.70 -11.38
C SER A 62 12.64 11.78 -10.91
N THR A 63 11.41 11.76 -11.40
CA THR A 63 10.30 12.60 -10.94
C THR A 63 9.49 11.94 -9.82
N GLY A 64 9.69 10.65 -9.55
CA GLY A 64 8.98 9.91 -8.51
C GLY A 64 7.63 9.33 -8.93
N ILE A 65 6.92 9.98 -9.87
CA ILE A 65 5.54 9.61 -10.24
C ILE A 65 5.44 8.40 -11.19
N SER A 66 6.53 8.01 -11.85
CA SER A 66 6.48 6.90 -12.82
C SER A 66 6.11 5.57 -12.13
N ALA A 67 5.55 4.62 -12.88
CA ALA A 67 5.29 3.28 -12.34
C ALA A 67 6.59 2.61 -11.85
N HIS A 68 7.70 2.84 -12.54
CA HIS A 68 9.02 2.38 -12.15
C HIS A 68 9.45 2.97 -10.81
N ASP A 69 9.40 4.29 -10.68
CA ASP A 69 9.89 5.01 -9.49
C ASP A 69 9.06 4.66 -8.25
N ARG A 70 7.74 4.58 -8.39
CA ARG A 70 6.85 4.13 -7.31
C ARG A 70 7.12 2.69 -6.90
N ALA A 71 7.37 1.78 -7.86
CA ALA A 71 7.69 0.40 -7.55
C ALA A 71 9.03 0.26 -6.80
N VAL A 72 10.06 0.97 -7.24
CA VAL A 72 11.37 1.02 -6.57
C VAL A 72 11.22 1.60 -5.16
N THR A 73 10.49 2.70 -5.01
CA THR A 73 10.25 3.35 -3.72
C THR A 73 9.61 2.38 -2.72
N ILE A 74 8.57 1.65 -3.13
CA ILE A 74 7.87 0.71 -2.25
C ILE A 74 8.75 -0.50 -1.90
N ARG A 75 9.47 -1.07 -2.88
CA ARG A 75 10.46 -2.14 -2.61
C ARG A 75 11.53 -1.71 -1.63
N LYS A 76 11.97 -0.45 -1.71
CA LYS A 76 12.96 0.11 -0.79
C LYS A 76 12.44 0.20 0.64
N MET A 77 11.13 0.38 0.86
CA MET A 77 10.56 0.36 2.22
C MET A 77 10.66 -1.03 2.86
N ALA A 78 10.47 -2.09 2.07
CA ALA A 78 10.57 -3.49 2.48
C ALA A 78 12.01 -3.94 2.75
N ASP A 79 12.99 -3.30 2.10
CA ASP A 79 14.41 -3.57 2.31
C ASP A 79 14.83 -3.16 3.74
N ALA A 80 15.27 -4.16 4.52
CA ALA A 80 15.70 -4.01 5.90
C ALA A 80 16.97 -3.16 6.05
N SER A 81 17.78 -3.04 4.99
CA SER A 81 18.98 -2.20 4.97
C SER A 81 18.68 -0.73 4.70
N SER A 82 17.46 -0.39 4.27
CA SER A 82 17.08 0.97 3.96
C SER A 82 17.04 1.86 5.20
N THR A 83 17.43 3.10 4.98
CA THR A 83 17.58 4.16 5.97
C THR A 83 16.71 5.37 5.61
N PRO A 84 16.53 6.33 6.53
CA PRO A 84 15.81 7.57 6.22
C PRO A 84 16.39 8.37 5.03
N ALA A 85 17.69 8.23 4.76
CA ALA A 85 18.39 8.93 3.68
C ALA A 85 18.06 8.39 2.28
N ASP A 86 17.50 7.19 2.20
CA ASP A 86 17.05 6.57 0.95
C ASP A 86 15.73 7.14 0.43
N PHE A 87 15.15 8.14 1.11
CA PHE A 87 13.84 8.70 0.77
C PHE A 87 13.82 10.24 0.80
N ASN A 88 13.17 10.82 -0.20
CA ASN A 88 12.79 12.22 -0.26
C ASN A 88 11.35 12.42 0.24
N ARG A 89 11.06 13.61 0.77
CA ARG A 89 9.72 14.02 1.25
C ARG A 89 9.47 15.48 0.84
N PRO A 90 8.27 15.86 0.35
CA PRO A 90 7.17 14.97 -0.04
C PRO A 90 7.53 14.10 -1.27
N GLY A 91 6.61 13.22 -1.68
CA GLY A 91 6.73 12.39 -2.87
C GLY A 91 5.39 11.83 -3.33
N HIS A 92 5.40 10.73 -4.08
CA HIS A 92 4.22 10.21 -4.81
C HIS A 92 3.68 8.88 -4.27
N VAL A 93 4.38 8.24 -3.33
CA VAL A 93 3.88 7.07 -2.59
C VAL A 93 3.46 7.51 -1.19
N ILE A 94 2.26 7.13 -0.75
CA ILE A 94 1.74 7.50 0.57
C ILE A 94 1.86 6.30 1.51
N PRO A 95 2.78 6.30 2.49
CA PRO A 95 2.81 5.23 3.49
C PRO A 95 1.58 5.30 4.40
N VAL A 96 1.08 4.13 4.81
CA VAL A 96 -0.05 4.00 5.74
C VAL A 96 0.29 2.95 6.78
N LEU A 97 0.14 3.31 8.05
CA LEU A 97 0.43 2.37 9.15
C LEU A 97 -0.70 1.38 9.36
N THR A 98 -0.35 0.13 9.61
CA THR A 98 -1.25 -0.89 10.17
C THR A 98 -1.67 -0.53 11.61
N GLY A 99 -2.73 -1.16 12.09
CA GLY A 99 -3.21 -1.07 13.47
C GLY A 99 -4.01 0.20 13.79
N GLY A 100 -4.23 0.43 15.08
CA GLY A 100 -5.09 1.50 15.60
C GLY A 100 -6.56 1.10 15.71
N ILE A 101 -7.42 2.03 16.14
CA ILE A 101 -8.86 1.79 16.32
C ILE A 101 -9.53 1.27 15.03
N PHE A 102 -9.00 1.67 13.88
CA PHE A 102 -9.46 1.23 12.57
C PHE A 102 -9.30 -0.29 12.37
N ALA A 103 -8.18 -0.88 12.81
CA ALA A 103 -7.98 -2.33 12.78
C ALA A 103 -8.91 -3.09 13.76
N ILE A 104 -9.40 -2.42 14.81
CA ILE A 104 -10.23 -3.04 15.86
C ILE A 104 -11.72 -3.06 15.47
N THR A 105 -12.22 -2.06 14.72
CA THR A 105 -13.66 -1.89 14.46
C THR A 105 -14.10 -2.38 13.08
N ARG A 106 -13.21 -2.39 12.08
CA ARG A 106 -13.41 -2.96 10.74
C ARG A 106 -12.03 -3.24 10.17
N TRP A 107 -11.58 -4.50 10.19
CA TRP A 107 -10.27 -4.86 9.66
C TRP A 107 -10.11 -4.28 8.25
N CYS A 108 -9.15 -3.37 8.13
CA CYS A 108 -8.93 -2.63 6.92
C CYS A 108 -8.22 -3.52 5.92
N ARG A 109 -8.47 -3.29 4.64
CA ARG A 109 -7.70 -3.90 3.54
C ARG A 109 -6.17 -3.80 3.73
N TYR A 110 -5.68 -2.77 4.45
CA TYR A 110 -4.27 -2.61 4.75
C TYR A 110 -3.77 -3.66 5.73
N ASP A 111 -4.45 -3.85 6.87
CA ASP A 111 -4.07 -4.82 7.89
C ASP A 111 -4.13 -6.26 7.36
N ALA A 112 -5.23 -6.60 6.68
CA ALA A 112 -5.41 -7.91 6.04
C ALA A 112 -4.31 -8.20 5.02
N ALA A 113 -3.95 -7.22 4.19
CA ALA A 113 -2.90 -7.43 3.19
C ALA A 113 -1.50 -7.52 3.81
N ALA A 114 -1.21 -6.74 4.85
CA ALA A 114 0.05 -6.83 5.58
C ALA A 114 0.19 -8.18 6.30
N ALA A 115 -0.88 -8.68 6.92
CA ALA A 115 -0.92 -10.00 7.54
C ALA A 115 -0.66 -11.11 6.51
N ALA A 116 -1.40 -11.12 5.40
CA ALA A 116 -1.20 -12.10 4.33
C ALA A 116 0.22 -12.05 3.74
N SER A 117 0.81 -10.86 3.61
CA SER A 117 2.21 -10.70 3.19
C SER A 117 3.19 -11.31 4.19
N LYS A 118 2.98 -11.11 5.50
CA LYS A 118 3.81 -11.73 6.55
C LYS A 118 3.65 -13.24 6.61
N GLU A 119 2.43 -13.76 6.45
CA GLU A 119 2.16 -15.20 6.39
C GLU A 119 2.87 -15.87 5.20
N ALA A 120 2.98 -15.17 4.07
CA ALA A 120 3.76 -15.59 2.92
C ALA A 120 5.30 -15.47 3.12
N GLY A 121 5.77 -15.11 4.31
CA GLY A 121 7.20 -14.98 4.63
C GLY A 121 7.86 -13.70 4.11
N LEU A 122 7.06 -12.68 3.77
CA LEU A 122 7.55 -11.39 3.27
C LEU A 122 7.54 -10.32 4.39
N SER A 123 8.01 -9.11 4.08
CA SER A 123 8.18 -8.02 5.06
C SER A 123 6.88 -7.51 5.69
N GLY A 124 5.72 -7.77 5.06
CA GLY A 124 4.46 -7.13 5.42
C GLY A 124 4.24 -5.76 4.77
N VAL A 125 5.19 -5.29 3.94
CA VAL A 125 4.99 -4.07 3.15
C VAL A 125 4.16 -4.37 1.91
N VAL A 126 3.07 -3.63 1.71
CA VAL A 126 2.13 -3.90 0.62
C VAL A 126 1.76 -2.64 -0.14
N ALA A 127 1.94 -2.66 -1.46
CA ALA A 127 1.39 -1.65 -2.35
C ALA A 127 -0.12 -1.87 -2.52
N SER A 128 -0.89 -0.82 -2.27
CA SER A 128 -2.35 -0.86 -2.38
C SER A 128 -2.89 0.32 -3.17
N ALA A 129 -3.84 0.06 -4.07
CA ALA A 129 -4.58 1.10 -4.78
C ALA A 129 -6.06 0.73 -4.94
N GLY A 130 -6.93 1.74 -4.85
CA GLY A 130 -8.39 1.57 -4.82
C GLY A 130 -8.97 1.41 -6.22
N LEU A 131 -9.70 0.32 -6.46
CA LEU A 131 -10.43 0.12 -7.71
C LEU A 131 -11.58 1.13 -7.80
N VAL A 132 -11.74 1.73 -8.99
CA VAL A 132 -12.80 2.71 -9.29
C VAL A 132 -13.60 2.24 -10.49
N HIS A 133 -14.89 2.59 -10.56
CA HIS A 133 -15.77 2.22 -11.66
C HIS A 133 -16.33 3.47 -12.34
N GLY A 134 -15.78 3.80 -13.51
CA GLY A 134 -16.13 5.04 -14.22
C GLY A 134 -15.82 6.27 -13.37
N VAL A 135 -16.87 7.02 -13.00
CA VAL A 135 -16.79 8.23 -12.16
C VAL A 135 -17.08 7.98 -10.68
N SER A 136 -17.31 6.73 -10.27
CA SER A 136 -17.74 6.36 -8.92
C SER A 136 -16.79 5.34 -8.26
N THR A 137 -17.06 5.04 -6.99
CA THR A 137 -16.45 3.93 -6.27
C THR A 137 -16.89 2.58 -6.86
N THR A 138 -16.07 1.54 -6.65
CA THR A 138 -16.38 0.20 -7.14
C THR A 138 -17.53 -0.45 -6.38
N THR A 139 -18.22 -1.41 -7.00
CA THR A 139 -19.18 -2.32 -6.36
C THR A 139 -18.59 -3.74 -6.26
N PRO A 140 -19.16 -4.65 -5.44
CA PRO A 140 -18.74 -6.06 -5.40
C PRO A 140 -18.83 -6.77 -6.75
N GLU A 141 -19.85 -6.47 -7.55
CA GLU A 141 -20.04 -7.03 -8.90
C GLU A 141 -18.90 -6.58 -9.83
N HIS A 142 -18.55 -5.30 -9.78
CA HIS A 142 -17.43 -4.77 -10.55
C HIS A 142 -16.09 -5.36 -10.10
N VAL A 143 -15.88 -5.56 -8.80
CA VAL A 143 -14.67 -6.24 -8.27
C VAL A 143 -14.60 -7.67 -8.82
N SER A 144 -15.71 -8.40 -8.80
CA SER A 144 -15.80 -9.79 -9.28
C SER A 144 -15.51 -9.88 -10.78
N GLU A 145 -16.12 -9.00 -11.58
CA GLU A 145 -15.90 -8.94 -13.03
C GLU A 145 -14.45 -8.56 -13.35
N PHE A 146 -13.88 -7.59 -12.63
CA PHE A 146 -12.48 -7.19 -12.80
C PHE A 146 -11.52 -8.34 -12.49
N GLY A 147 -11.74 -9.05 -11.38
CA GLY A 147 -10.92 -10.21 -10.99
C GLY A 147 -10.93 -11.30 -12.05
N ARG A 148 -12.11 -11.62 -12.60
CA ARG A 148 -12.25 -12.59 -13.69
C ARG A 148 -11.56 -12.14 -14.98
N LEU A 149 -11.71 -10.87 -15.36
CA LEU A 149 -11.15 -10.33 -16.60
C LEU A 149 -9.61 -10.28 -16.59
N HIS A 150 -9.03 -9.99 -15.43
CA HIS A 150 -7.60 -9.77 -15.27
C HIS A 150 -6.86 -10.89 -14.54
N ASP A 151 -7.54 -12.01 -14.26
CA ASP A 151 -7.00 -13.14 -13.50
C ASP A 151 -6.40 -12.71 -12.15
N VAL A 152 -7.12 -11.84 -11.44
CA VAL A 152 -6.73 -11.33 -10.12
C VAL A 152 -7.59 -12.02 -9.06
N PRO A 153 -6.98 -12.81 -8.16
CA PRO A 153 -7.70 -13.42 -7.05
C PRO A 153 -8.38 -12.39 -6.14
N ILE A 154 -9.57 -12.73 -5.65
CA ILE A 154 -10.35 -11.89 -4.75
C ILE A 154 -10.50 -12.62 -3.41
N ALA A 155 -10.24 -11.90 -2.33
CA ALA A 155 -10.46 -12.37 -0.97
C ALA A 155 -11.16 -11.26 -0.17
N ALA A 156 -12.03 -11.63 0.77
CA ALA A 156 -12.54 -10.66 1.73
C ALA A 156 -11.47 -10.42 2.81
N ALA A 157 -11.43 -9.19 3.36
CA ALA A 157 -10.43 -8.85 4.38
C ALA A 157 -10.57 -9.72 5.65
N CYS A 158 -11.76 -10.25 5.93
CA CYS A 158 -12.00 -11.19 7.02
C CYS A 158 -11.47 -12.61 6.76
N ASP A 159 -11.13 -12.96 5.52
CA ASP A 159 -10.66 -14.30 5.16
C ASP A 159 -9.14 -14.42 5.31
N ALA A 160 -8.42 -13.29 5.39
CA ALA A 160 -6.97 -13.22 5.51
C ALA A 160 -6.50 -13.22 6.99
N LEU A 161 -7.31 -13.79 7.88
CA LEU A 161 -7.06 -13.81 9.32
C LEU A 161 -6.43 -15.15 9.72
N PRO A 162 -5.31 -15.16 10.47
CA PRO A 162 -4.93 -16.36 11.22
C PRO A 162 -6.01 -16.66 12.27
N GLU A 163 -6.31 -17.95 12.47
CA GLU A 163 -7.20 -18.44 13.54
C GLU A 163 -6.75 -18.01 14.95
#